data_AF-A0A7W0Z2D7-F1
#
_entry.id   AF-A0A7W0Z2D7-F1
#
_cell.length_a   1.000
_cell.length_b   1.000
_cell.length_c   1.000
_cell.angle_alpha   90.00
_cell.angle_beta   90.00
_cell.angle_gamma   90.00
#
_symmetry.space_group_name_H-M   'P 1'
#
loop_
_entity.id
_entity.type
_entity.pdbx_description
1 polymer ?
#
loop_
_entity_poly.entity_id
_entity_poly.type
_entity_poly.pdbx_seq_one_letter_code
_entity_poly.pdbx_strand_id
1 'polypeptide(L)'
;PAALPLEEPDSADWTLDRAREIAVDILPADASFGDAPVDAGELTVSSAALSGVDPGTAEDGCEPAASLGVTVTYTQPSPELVSAIELALDAAPAALAPTAPDQSGRSQRGASAIANSSLGGVVAVNGLRMQAFDVIEGADAERPPAPGFSLVAIEMAIENESRRVVRFSPADFILVDPAGQEVTALCGGVEPSIGEVAVGRRDGAEGFVTFQVPEGFVPERFVVLAPGARVGFNLN
;
A
#
# COMPACT_ATOMS: atom_id res chain seq x y z
N PRO A 1 -42.93 23.19 -18.03
CA PRO A 1 -43.57 21.86 -17.94
C PRO A 1 -43.21 20.98 -19.14
N ALA A 2 -42.28 20.06 -18.93
CA ALA A 2 -42.17 18.79 -19.63
C ALA A 2 -41.33 17.90 -18.70
N ALA A 3 -42.01 17.26 -17.74
CA ALA A 3 -41.42 16.17 -16.99
C ALA A 3 -41.31 15.00 -17.98
N LEU A 4 -40.10 14.53 -18.26
CA LEU A 4 -39.93 13.21 -18.82
C LEU A 4 -40.17 12.22 -17.69
N PRO A 5 -41.07 11.24 -17.84
CA PRO A 5 -41.20 10.19 -16.86
C PRO A 5 -39.91 9.37 -16.93
N LEU A 6 -39.11 9.40 -15.87
CA LEU A 6 -38.38 8.20 -15.47
C LEU A 6 -39.45 7.24 -14.93
N GLU A 7 -40.27 6.70 -15.81
CA GLU A 7 -40.94 5.43 -15.54
C GLU A 7 -39.81 4.41 -15.57
N GLU A 8 -39.20 4.17 -14.40
CA GLU A 8 -38.33 3.02 -14.18
C GLU A 8 -39.12 1.79 -14.62
N PRO A 9 -38.68 1.05 -15.65
CA PRO A 9 -39.36 -0.19 -15.99
C PRO A 9 -39.28 -1.12 -14.78
N ASP A 10 -40.40 -1.70 -14.37
CA ASP A 10 -40.47 -2.70 -13.32
C ASP A 10 -39.36 -3.75 -13.53
N SER A 11 -38.51 -3.98 -12.52
CA SER A 11 -37.36 -4.88 -12.64
C SER A 11 -37.78 -6.35 -12.80
N ALA A 12 -39.08 -6.65 -12.69
CA ALA A 12 -39.63 -7.97 -12.89
C ALA A 12 -39.52 -8.51 -14.34
N ASP A 13 -39.32 -7.64 -15.34
CA ASP A 13 -39.38 -8.01 -16.77
C ASP A 13 -38.08 -7.75 -17.56
N TRP A 14 -36.96 -7.47 -16.89
CA TRP A 14 -35.72 -7.16 -17.61
C TRP A 14 -35.06 -8.42 -18.15
N THR A 15 -34.87 -8.47 -19.47
CA THR A 15 -34.00 -9.45 -20.11
C THR A 15 -32.54 -9.16 -19.76
N LEU A 16 -31.68 -10.18 -19.78
CA LEU A 16 -30.25 -10.02 -19.51
C LEU A 16 -29.58 -9.00 -20.45
N ASP A 17 -29.96 -8.98 -21.73
CA ASP A 17 -29.44 -8.01 -22.69
C ASP A 17 -29.87 -6.57 -22.36
N ARG A 18 -31.10 -6.38 -21.86
CA ARG A 18 -31.58 -5.06 -21.43
C ARG A 18 -30.90 -4.59 -20.14
N ALA A 19 -30.66 -5.50 -19.20
CA ALA A 19 -29.90 -5.22 -17.98
C ALA A 19 -28.46 -4.79 -18.28
N ARG A 20 -27.83 -5.41 -19.30
CA ARG A 20 -26.51 -5.02 -19.81
C ARG A 20 -26.50 -3.62 -20.41
N GLU A 21 -27.49 -3.28 -21.25
CA GLU A 21 -27.60 -1.92 -21.81
C GLU A 21 -27.70 -0.87 -20.70
N ILE A 22 -28.51 -1.13 -19.67
CA ILE A 22 -28.66 -0.22 -18.53
C ILE A 22 -27.35 -0.09 -17.74
N ALA A 23 -26.65 -1.20 -17.50
CA ALA A 23 -25.35 -1.17 -16.84
C ALA A 23 -24.31 -0.38 -17.65
N VAL A 24 -24.24 -0.58 -18.97
CA VAL A 24 -23.34 0.15 -19.88
C VAL A 24 -23.62 1.65 -19.88
N ASP A 25 -24.89 2.07 -19.85
CA ASP A 25 -25.28 3.49 -19.81
C ASP A 25 -24.84 4.19 -18.51
N ILE A 26 -24.66 3.44 -17.41
CA ILE A 26 -24.23 3.95 -16.10
C ILE A 26 -22.69 3.96 -15.99
N LEU A 27 -22.01 3.08 -16.72
CA LEU A 27 -20.56 2.94 -16.69
C LEU A 27 -19.87 4.02 -17.55
N PRO A 28 -18.65 4.44 -17.19
CA PRO A 28 -17.89 5.37 -18.01
C PRO A 28 -17.54 4.77 -19.38
N ALA A 29 -17.47 5.62 -20.41
CA ALA A 29 -17.36 5.21 -21.82
C ALA A 29 -16.10 4.41 -22.19
N ASP A 30 -15.11 4.36 -21.30
CA ASP A 30 -13.86 3.61 -21.44
C ASP A 30 -13.86 2.29 -20.65
N ALA A 31 -15.02 1.87 -20.14
CA ALA A 31 -15.20 0.61 -19.44
C ALA A 31 -14.93 -0.61 -20.35
N SER A 32 -14.04 -1.48 -19.91
CA SER A 32 -13.78 -2.82 -20.45
C SER A 32 -14.38 -3.91 -19.57
N PHE A 33 -15.04 -4.87 -20.21
CA PHE A 33 -15.68 -6.01 -19.56
C PHE A 33 -14.71 -7.20 -19.50
N GLY A 34 -14.64 -7.88 -18.34
CA GLY A 34 -13.89 -9.12 -18.22
C GLY A 34 -14.61 -10.32 -18.87
N ASP A 35 -13.86 -11.36 -19.25
CA ASP A 35 -14.36 -12.60 -19.87
C ASP A 35 -15.04 -13.56 -18.85
N ALA A 36 -15.76 -13.05 -17.85
CA ALA A 36 -16.43 -13.90 -16.88
C ALA A 36 -17.58 -14.69 -17.54
N PRO A 37 -17.69 -16.01 -17.32
CA PRO A 37 -18.78 -16.80 -17.86
C PRO A 37 -20.13 -16.32 -17.28
N VAL A 38 -21.05 -16.02 -18.19
CA VAL A 38 -22.36 -15.39 -17.98
C VAL A 38 -23.28 -16.20 -17.03
N ASP A 39 -22.97 -17.47 -16.80
CA ASP A 39 -23.79 -18.39 -16.00
C ASP A 39 -23.79 -18.10 -14.48
N ALA A 40 -22.94 -17.18 -13.99
CA ALA A 40 -22.86 -16.84 -12.57
C ALA A 40 -23.61 -15.56 -12.16
N GLY A 41 -24.21 -14.82 -13.10
CA GLY A 41 -24.88 -13.56 -12.77
C GLY A 41 -23.93 -12.45 -12.30
N GLU A 42 -22.63 -12.55 -12.58
CA GLU A 42 -21.63 -11.56 -12.18
C GLU A 42 -20.88 -11.04 -13.41
N LEU A 43 -20.71 -9.72 -13.49
CA LEU A 43 -19.99 -9.04 -14.56
C LEU A 43 -19.01 -8.05 -13.93
N THR A 44 -17.72 -8.35 -14.06
CA THR A 44 -16.66 -7.46 -13.61
C THR A 44 -16.33 -6.45 -14.71
N VAL A 45 -16.28 -5.16 -14.34
CA VAL A 45 -15.98 -4.05 -15.24
C VAL A 45 -14.78 -3.26 -14.70
N SER A 46 -13.89 -2.90 -15.61
CA SER A 46 -12.71 -2.06 -15.34
C SER A 46 -12.76 -0.81 -16.23
N SER A 47 -12.48 0.38 -15.70
CA SER A 47 -12.41 1.64 -16.48
C SER A 47 -11.24 2.48 -16.01
N ALA A 48 -10.56 3.15 -16.95
CA ALA A 48 -9.47 4.08 -16.63
C ALA A 48 -9.98 5.44 -16.10
N ALA A 49 -11.21 5.83 -16.43
CA ALA A 49 -11.89 7.00 -15.88
C ALA A 49 -12.28 6.83 -14.41
N LEU A 50 -12.50 5.59 -13.95
CA LEU A 50 -12.76 5.28 -12.54
C LEU A 50 -11.49 5.35 -11.68
N SER A 51 -10.29 5.19 -12.25
CA SER A 51 -9.01 5.39 -11.53
C SER A 51 -8.78 6.81 -11.01
N GLY A 52 -9.63 7.78 -11.38
CA GLY A 52 -9.56 9.17 -10.91
C GLY A 52 -10.62 9.56 -9.88
N VAL A 53 -11.49 8.64 -9.47
CA VAL A 53 -12.47 8.89 -8.41
C VAL A 53 -11.79 8.60 -7.07
N ASP A 54 -11.50 9.66 -6.32
CA ASP A 54 -10.95 9.57 -4.97
C ASP A 54 -12.06 9.06 -4.01
N PRO A 55 -11.94 7.86 -3.40
CA PRO A 55 -12.97 7.34 -2.50
C PRO A 55 -13.07 8.08 -1.15
N GLY A 56 -12.25 9.09 -0.89
CA GLY A 56 -12.43 9.95 0.27
C GLY A 56 -11.11 10.50 0.79
N THR A 57 -11.14 11.81 1.09
CA THR A 57 -10.03 12.63 1.55
C THR A 57 -9.21 11.96 2.65
N ALA A 58 -7.95 11.63 2.33
CA ALA A 58 -6.92 11.30 3.30
C ALA A 58 -6.23 12.60 3.77
N GLU A 59 -6.29 12.87 5.07
CA GLU A 59 -5.39 13.80 5.72
C GLU A 59 -4.06 13.07 6.02
N ASP A 60 -2.93 13.73 5.79
CA ASP A 60 -1.53 13.31 6.05
C ASP A 60 -0.84 12.35 5.05
N GLY A 61 -0.15 12.95 4.07
CA GLY A 61 1.21 12.58 3.59
C GLY A 61 1.46 11.26 2.84
N CYS A 62 0.68 10.21 3.10
CA CYS A 62 0.82 8.88 2.52
C CYS A 62 -0.54 8.44 1.93
N GLU A 63 -0.86 8.87 0.70
CA GLU A 63 -2.01 8.35 -0.04
C GLU A 63 -1.67 7.00 -0.71
N PRO A 64 -2.49 5.94 -0.52
CA PRO A 64 -2.41 4.76 -1.39
C PRO A 64 -3.07 5.06 -2.74
N ALA A 65 -2.41 4.74 -3.84
CA ALA A 65 -3.08 4.64 -5.14
C ALA A 65 -4.04 3.44 -5.10
N ALA A 66 -5.34 3.70 -5.01
CA ALA A 66 -6.36 2.67 -5.18
C ALA A 66 -6.73 2.58 -6.67
N SER A 67 -6.79 1.38 -7.23
CA SER A 67 -7.51 1.16 -8.49
C SER A 67 -8.96 0.83 -8.16
N LEU A 68 -9.89 1.65 -8.62
CA LEU A 68 -11.32 1.35 -8.48
C LEU A 68 -11.77 0.39 -9.57
N GLY A 69 -12.19 -0.81 -9.17
CA GLY A 69 -12.99 -1.72 -9.98
C GLY A 69 -14.48 -1.52 -9.70
N VAL A 70 -15.34 -1.82 -10.68
CA VAL A 70 -16.79 -1.90 -10.47
C VAL A 70 -17.22 -3.33 -10.77
N THR A 71 -17.79 -3.98 -9.77
CA THR A 71 -18.43 -5.29 -9.90
C THR A 71 -19.93 -5.06 -10.06
N VAL A 72 -20.50 -5.54 -11.17
CA VAL A 72 -21.93 -5.50 -11.43
C VAL A 72 -22.49 -6.91 -11.20
N THR A 73 -23.35 -7.04 -10.20
CA THR A 73 -24.01 -8.31 -9.86
C THR A 73 -25.46 -8.29 -10.32
N TYR A 74 -25.86 -9.28 -11.10
CA TYR A 74 -27.22 -9.50 -11.55
C TYR A 74 -27.87 -10.61 -10.71
N THR A 75 -28.96 -10.28 -10.02
CA THR A 75 -29.79 -11.32 -9.39
C THR A 75 -30.75 -11.85 -10.44
N GLN A 76 -30.61 -13.13 -10.80
CA GLN A 76 -31.44 -13.80 -11.80
C GLN A 76 -32.36 -14.83 -11.14
N PRO A 77 -33.69 -14.60 -11.09
CA PRO A 77 -34.64 -15.63 -10.65
C PRO A 77 -34.81 -16.76 -11.68
N SER A 78 -34.44 -16.53 -12.94
CA SER A 78 -34.42 -17.52 -14.03
C SER A 78 -33.37 -17.11 -15.07
N PRO A 79 -32.87 -18.03 -15.93
CA PRO A 79 -31.84 -17.71 -16.94
C PRO A 79 -32.27 -16.68 -18.00
N GLU A 80 -33.56 -16.32 -18.04
CA GLU A 80 -34.11 -15.35 -19.00
C GLU A 80 -34.48 -14.00 -18.36
N LEU A 81 -34.46 -13.90 -17.02
CA LEU A 81 -34.94 -12.73 -16.26
C LEU A 81 -33.92 -12.26 -15.23
N VAL A 82 -33.74 -10.94 -15.12
CA VAL A 82 -32.92 -10.27 -14.11
C VAL A 82 -33.85 -9.48 -13.20
N SER A 83 -33.86 -9.75 -11.89
CA SER A 83 -34.71 -9.03 -10.92
C SER A 83 -34.01 -7.88 -10.20
N ALA A 84 -32.68 -7.87 -10.17
CA ALA A 84 -31.90 -6.81 -9.55
C ALA A 84 -30.51 -6.65 -10.20
N ILE A 85 -30.01 -5.42 -10.19
CA ILE A 85 -28.63 -5.06 -10.56
C ILE A 85 -28.01 -4.37 -9.34
N GLU A 86 -26.94 -4.93 -8.80
CA GLU A 86 -26.13 -4.32 -7.75
C GLU A 86 -24.80 -3.86 -8.34
N LEU A 87 -24.38 -2.63 -8.02
CA LEU A 87 -23.06 -2.13 -8.37
C LEU A 87 -22.24 -2.00 -7.09
N ALA A 88 -21.18 -2.80 -6.99
CA ALA A 88 -20.17 -2.69 -5.94
C ALA A 88 -18.92 -2.00 -6.51
N LEU A 89 -18.39 -1.03 -5.77
CA LEU A 89 -17.06 -0.48 -6.04
C LEU A 89 -16.05 -1.30 -5.26
N ASP A 90 -15.26 -2.11 -5.96
CA ASP A 90 -14.17 -2.86 -5.36
C ASP A 90 -12.87 -2.06 -5.56
N ALA A 91 -12.43 -1.38 -4.50
CA ALA A 91 -11.11 -0.76 -4.48
C ALA A 91 -10.07 -1.87 -4.30
N ALA A 92 -9.53 -2.38 -5.39
CA ALA A 92 -8.35 -3.23 -5.31
C ALA A 92 -7.12 -2.33 -5.08
N PRO A 93 -6.25 -2.64 -4.12
CA PRO A 93 -5.02 -1.90 -3.96
C PRO A 93 -4.16 -2.02 -5.22
N ALA A 94 -3.78 -0.89 -5.82
CA ALA A 94 -2.87 -0.94 -6.95
C ALA A 94 -1.49 -1.42 -6.49
N ALA A 95 -0.75 -2.06 -7.40
CA ALA A 95 0.64 -2.41 -7.17
C ALA A 95 1.47 -1.16 -6.81
N LEU A 96 2.48 -1.35 -5.96
CA LEU A 96 3.35 -0.27 -5.51
C LEU A 96 4.13 0.33 -6.69
N ALA A 97 4.33 1.65 -6.68
CA ALA A 97 5.21 2.30 -7.63
C ALA A 97 6.67 1.87 -7.38
N PRO A 98 7.45 1.55 -8.44
CA PRO A 98 8.81 1.06 -8.28
C PRO A 98 9.72 2.08 -7.57
N THR A 99 10.46 1.61 -6.57
CA THR A 99 11.48 2.43 -5.88
C THR A 99 12.86 2.09 -6.45
N ALA A 100 13.45 3.01 -7.22
CA ALA A 100 14.78 2.80 -7.78
C ALA A 100 15.87 2.96 -6.69
N PRO A 101 16.82 2.02 -6.56
CA PRO A 101 17.96 2.21 -5.68
C PRO A 101 18.81 3.43 -6.10
N ASP A 102 19.35 4.14 -5.13
CA ASP A 102 20.25 5.27 -5.36
C ASP A 102 21.61 5.10 -4.67
N GLN A 103 22.56 5.97 -4.99
CA GLN A 103 23.87 6.07 -4.30
C GLN A 103 24.06 7.48 -3.75
N SER A 104 22.99 8.07 -3.25
CA SER A 104 23.03 9.42 -2.68
C SER A 104 23.89 9.48 -1.40
N GLY A 105 24.20 8.32 -0.80
CA GLY A 105 24.96 8.22 0.45
C GLY A 105 24.18 8.85 1.60
N ARG A 106 22.85 8.83 1.55
CA ARG A 106 21.98 9.40 2.58
C ARG A 106 22.20 8.69 3.90
N SER A 107 22.44 7.38 3.84
CA SER A 107 22.86 6.59 4.99
C SER A 107 24.17 7.09 5.60
N GLN A 108 24.96 7.96 4.95
CA GLN A 108 26.27 8.42 5.42
C GLN A 108 26.36 9.88 5.84
N ARG A 109 25.31 10.69 5.64
CA ARG A 109 25.37 12.14 5.88
C ARG A 109 25.01 12.56 7.31
N GLY A 110 25.70 13.58 7.81
CA GLY A 110 25.15 14.56 8.77
C GLY A 110 24.89 14.12 10.22
N ALA A 111 25.22 12.89 10.61
CA ALA A 111 25.01 12.42 11.97
C ALA A 111 26.16 12.83 12.92
N SER A 112 25.82 13.39 14.09
CA SER A 112 26.81 13.70 15.13
C SER A 112 27.15 12.47 15.99
N ALA A 113 26.27 11.47 16.02
CA ALA A 113 26.46 10.19 16.68
C ALA A 113 26.22 9.02 15.71
N ILE A 114 27.06 7.99 15.78
CA ILE A 114 26.93 6.76 14.98
C ILE A 114 26.92 5.58 15.93
N ALA A 115 25.93 4.70 15.81
CA ALA A 115 25.85 3.45 16.53
C ALA A 115 25.59 2.30 15.57
N ASN A 116 26.18 1.14 15.83
CA ASN A 116 26.02 -0.06 15.03
C ASN A 116 25.69 -1.25 15.92
N SER A 117 24.83 -2.14 15.46
CA SER A 117 24.51 -3.40 16.09
C SER A 117 24.32 -4.49 15.03
N SER A 118 24.34 -5.75 15.43
CA SER A 118 23.74 -6.82 14.63
C SER A 118 22.23 -6.85 14.87
N LEU A 119 21.52 -7.54 13.98
CA LEU A 119 20.13 -7.96 14.18
C LEU A 119 19.95 -8.59 15.57
N GLY A 120 18.83 -8.30 16.22
CA GLY A 120 18.51 -8.70 17.59
C GLY A 120 19.22 -7.89 18.68
N GLY A 121 20.20 -7.05 18.36
CA GLY A 121 20.86 -6.19 19.35
C GLY A 121 20.12 -4.88 19.59
N VAL A 122 20.25 -4.34 20.80
CA VAL A 122 19.60 -3.09 21.23
C VAL A 122 20.59 -1.93 21.17
N VAL A 123 20.18 -0.84 20.51
CA VAL A 123 20.95 0.41 20.43
C VAL A 123 20.23 1.50 21.18
N ALA A 124 20.93 2.19 22.08
CA ALA A 124 20.44 3.39 22.74
C ALA A 124 21.24 4.62 22.26
N VAL A 125 20.56 5.61 21.66
CA VAL A 125 21.19 6.86 21.20
C VAL A 125 20.24 8.04 21.35
N ASN A 126 20.73 9.16 21.87
CA ASN A 126 19.95 10.40 22.03
C ASN A 126 18.61 10.25 22.79
N GLY A 127 18.52 9.28 23.71
CA GLY A 127 17.29 8.98 24.44
C GLY A 127 16.26 8.21 23.61
N LEU A 128 16.67 7.60 22.50
CA LEU A 128 15.92 6.60 21.76
C LEU A 128 16.56 5.24 22.00
N ARG A 129 15.74 4.21 22.18
CA ARG A 129 16.15 2.81 22.19
C ARG A 129 15.56 2.14 20.96
N MET A 130 16.38 1.48 20.17
CA MET A 130 15.97 0.85 18.92
C MET A 130 16.49 -0.57 18.87
N GLN A 131 15.68 -1.47 18.30
CA GLN A 131 16.05 -2.84 18.04
C GLN A 131 15.42 -3.27 16.71
N ALA A 132 16.23 -3.85 15.82
CA ALA A 132 15.74 -4.60 14.67
C ALA A 132 15.77 -6.07 15.04
N PHE A 133 14.65 -6.77 14.91
CA PHE A 133 14.48 -8.15 15.37
C PHE A 133 14.74 -9.16 14.26
N ASP A 134 14.15 -8.93 13.08
CA ASP A 134 14.20 -9.87 11.96
C ASP A 134 14.21 -9.16 10.60
N VAL A 135 14.65 -9.88 9.57
CA VAL A 135 14.55 -9.49 8.16
C VAL A 135 13.80 -10.56 7.38
N ILE A 136 12.71 -10.16 6.73
CA ILE A 136 11.86 -11.03 5.91
C ILE A 136 12.04 -10.63 4.45
N GLU A 137 12.81 -11.42 3.71
CA GLU A 137 12.92 -11.30 2.25
C GLU A 137 11.72 -11.96 1.56
N GLY A 138 11.20 -11.32 0.51
CA GLY A 138 10.01 -11.82 -0.20
C GLY A 138 8.75 -11.75 0.66
N ALA A 139 8.64 -10.70 1.49
CA ALA A 139 7.51 -10.52 2.39
C ALA A 139 6.18 -10.38 1.61
N ASP A 140 5.10 -10.88 2.22
CA ASP A 140 3.74 -10.76 1.68
C ASP A 140 3.06 -9.54 2.31
N ALA A 141 2.36 -8.75 1.48
CA ALA A 141 1.66 -7.55 1.89
C ALA A 141 0.38 -7.40 1.08
N GLU A 142 -0.57 -6.63 1.60
CA GLU A 142 -1.85 -6.37 0.92
C GLU A 142 -1.64 -5.78 -0.49
N ARG A 143 -0.59 -4.97 -0.66
CA ARG A 143 -0.19 -4.41 -1.96
C ARG A 143 1.01 -5.18 -2.52
N PRO A 144 0.88 -5.81 -3.70
CA PRO A 144 2.01 -6.50 -4.30
C PRO A 144 3.09 -5.53 -4.78
N PRO A 145 4.36 -5.98 -4.85
CA PRO A 145 5.43 -5.19 -5.47
C PRO A 145 5.19 -5.05 -6.98
N ALA A 146 5.79 -4.02 -7.57
CA ALA A 146 5.85 -3.85 -9.02
C ALA A 146 6.58 -5.04 -9.69
N PRO A 147 6.30 -5.35 -10.97
CA PRO A 147 7.02 -6.37 -11.71
C PRO A 147 8.55 -6.15 -11.72
N GLY A 148 9.32 -7.19 -11.41
CA GLY A 148 10.79 -7.12 -11.29
C GLY A 148 11.29 -6.59 -9.94
N PHE A 149 10.40 -6.49 -8.94
CA PHE A 149 10.72 -6.10 -7.57
C PHE A 149 10.17 -7.14 -6.58
N SER A 150 10.78 -7.20 -5.41
CA SER A 150 10.31 -7.95 -4.24
C SER A 150 10.14 -7.01 -3.03
N LEU A 151 9.41 -7.48 -2.02
CA LEU A 151 9.31 -6.79 -0.74
C LEU A 151 10.32 -7.37 0.25
N VAL A 152 10.95 -6.48 1.00
CA VAL A 152 11.76 -6.82 2.18
C VAL A 152 11.17 -6.09 3.37
N ALA A 153 10.87 -6.80 4.45
CA ALA A 153 10.36 -6.21 5.69
C ALA A 153 11.35 -6.39 6.83
N ILE A 154 11.57 -5.33 7.60
CA ILE A 154 12.39 -5.36 8.81
C ILE A 154 11.46 -5.19 10.01
N GLU A 155 11.38 -6.19 10.87
CA GLU A 155 10.68 -6.08 12.14
C GLU A 155 11.52 -5.26 13.12
N MET A 156 10.94 -4.23 13.72
CA MET A 156 11.67 -3.37 14.65
C MET A 156 10.80 -2.75 15.74
N ALA A 157 11.46 -2.36 16.83
CA ALA A 157 10.88 -1.53 17.88
C ALA A 157 11.70 -0.25 18.08
N ILE A 158 11.00 0.84 18.34
CA ILE A 158 11.55 2.14 18.69
C ILE A 158 10.88 2.60 19.98
N GLU A 159 11.66 2.83 21.03
CA GLU A 159 11.18 3.42 22.27
C GLU A 159 11.81 4.80 22.48
N ASN A 160 11.03 5.76 22.94
CA ASN A 160 11.49 7.11 23.21
C ASN A 160 11.58 7.39 24.71
N GLU A 161 12.80 7.30 25.24
CA GLU A 161 13.15 7.64 26.61
C GLU A 161 13.45 9.14 26.79
N SER A 162 13.48 9.90 25.69
CA SER A 162 13.78 11.33 25.70
C SER A 162 12.62 12.16 26.28
N ARG A 163 12.82 13.47 26.38
CA ARG A 163 11.78 14.41 26.86
C ARG A 163 10.95 15.02 25.73
N ARG A 164 11.23 14.70 24.47
CA ARG A 164 10.63 15.33 23.29
C ARG A 164 9.94 14.27 22.45
N VAL A 165 8.89 14.65 21.74
CA VAL A 165 8.31 13.78 20.69
C VAL A 165 9.33 13.66 19.57
N VAL A 166 9.54 12.45 19.08
CA VAL A 166 10.39 12.18 17.92
C VAL A 166 9.50 11.67 16.79
N ARG A 167 9.69 12.21 15.60
CA ARG A 167 8.95 11.80 14.40
C ARG A 167 9.89 11.04 13.49
N PHE A 168 9.39 9.93 12.97
CA PHE A 168 10.00 9.17 11.89
C PHE A 168 9.06 9.15 10.71
N SER A 169 9.64 9.21 9.52
CA SER A 169 9.01 9.03 8.24
C SER A 169 9.69 7.88 7.49
N PRO A 170 9.06 7.31 6.45
CA PRO A 170 9.69 6.26 5.64
C PRO A 170 11.08 6.62 5.10
N ALA A 171 11.33 7.90 4.81
CA ALA A 171 12.63 8.38 4.32
C ALA A 171 13.76 8.34 5.36
N ASP A 172 13.44 8.15 6.64
CA ASP A 172 14.41 7.98 7.73
C ASP A 172 14.91 6.52 7.83
N PHE A 173 14.29 5.61 7.10
CA PHE A 173 14.64 4.20 7.08
C PHE A 173 15.25 3.83 5.73
N ILE A 174 16.44 3.25 5.76
CA ILE A 174 17.24 2.97 4.56
C ILE A 174 17.75 1.53 4.62
N LEU A 175 17.52 0.78 3.55
CA LEU A 175 18.12 -0.52 3.32
C LEU A 175 19.32 -0.35 2.38
N VAL A 176 20.43 -1.01 2.70
CA VAL A 176 21.70 -0.88 1.98
C VAL A 176 22.22 -2.26 1.58
N ASP A 177 22.68 -2.39 0.34
CA ASP A 177 23.33 -3.60 -0.18
C ASP A 177 24.87 -3.54 -0.08
N PRO A 178 25.60 -4.64 -0.38
CA PRO A 178 27.07 -4.66 -0.39
C PRO A 178 27.73 -3.74 -1.41
N ALA A 179 27.00 -3.31 -2.44
CA ALA A 179 27.49 -2.35 -3.43
C ALA A 179 27.30 -0.89 -2.96
N GLY A 180 26.66 -0.67 -1.81
CA GLY A 180 26.34 0.65 -1.27
C GLY A 180 25.13 1.30 -1.92
N GLN A 181 24.30 0.54 -2.62
CA GLN A 181 23.01 1.01 -3.11
C GLN A 181 22.02 1.14 -1.96
N GLU A 182 21.27 2.24 -1.95
CA GLU A 182 20.32 2.60 -0.90
C GLU A 182 18.88 2.56 -1.44
N VAL A 183 17.97 1.99 -0.64
CA VAL A 183 16.52 2.01 -0.89
C VAL A 183 15.83 2.54 0.36
N THR A 184 14.91 3.50 0.20
CA THR A 184 14.12 4.04 1.31
C THR A 184 12.87 3.19 1.56
N ALA A 185 12.37 3.19 2.79
CA ALA A 185 11.14 2.47 3.11
C ALA A 185 9.92 3.05 2.39
N LEU A 186 8.91 2.21 2.23
CA LEU A 186 7.61 2.56 1.69
C LEU A 186 6.71 3.20 2.76
N CYS A 187 5.72 3.96 2.32
CA CYS A 187 4.53 4.21 3.14
C CYS A 187 3.71 2.91 3.23
N GLY A 188 3.72 2.26 4.40
CA GLY A 188 2.98 1.01 4.65
C GLY A 188 3.68 -0.24 4.09
N GLY A 189 2.96 -1.37 4.05
CA GLY A 189 3.48 -2.64 3.56
C GLY A 189 3.00 -3.80 4.41
N VAL A 190 3.92 -4.55 5.00
CA VAL A 190 3.59 -5.61 5.97
C VAL A 190 3.02 -4.98 7.24
N GLU A 191 1.90 -5.49 7.72
CA GLU A 191 1.25 -5.00 8.94
C GLU A 191 1.62 -5.81 10.19
N PRO A 192 1.77 -5.18 11.37
CA PRO A 192 1.59 -3.75 11.63
C PRO A 192 2.76 -2.92 11.09
N SER A 193 2.49 -1.85 10.32
CA SER A 193 3.55 -1.09 9.66
C SER A 193 4.05 0.12 10.47
N ILE A 194 5.36 0.39 10.37
CA ILE A 194 5.99 1.64 10.82
C ILE A 194 6.19 2.52 9.58
N GLY A 195 5.15 3.30 9.25
CA GLY A 195 5.20 4.33 8.21
C GLY A 195 5.62 5.69 8.77
N GLU A 196 4.68 6.62 8.85
CA GLU A 196 4.86 7.86 9.60
C GLU A 196 4.44 7.68 11.04
N VAL A 197 5.36 7.91 11.98
CA VAL A 197 5.08 7.72 13.41
C VAL A 197 5.68 8.83 14.26
N ALA A 198 4.87 9.35 15.19
CA ALA A 198 5.30 10.28 16.22
C ALA A 198 5.39 9.53 17.55
N VAL A 199 6.60 9.19 17.98
CA VAL A 199 6.84 8.47 19.24
C VAL A 199 6.86 9.47 20.40
N GLY A 200 5.84 9.39 21.25
CA GLY A 200 5.68 10.22 22.44
C GLY A 200 6.75 9.97 23.51
N ARG A 201 6.69 10.71 24.61
CA ARG A 201 7.62 10.50 25.74
C ARG A 201 7.27 9.22 26.49
N ARG A 202 8.25 8.34 26.69
CA ARG A 202 8.09 7.00 27.31
C ARG A 202 7.07 6.14 26.57
N ASP A 203 7.03 6.34 25.27
CA ASP A 203 6.16 5.62 24.35
C ASP A 203 7.02 4.87 23.34
N GLY A 204 6.41 3.98 22.57
CA GLY A 204 7.10 3.21 21.56
C GLY A 204 6.26 2.90 20.34
N ALA A 205 6.94 2.50 19.27
CA ALA A 205 6.35 1.95 18.06
C ALA A 205 7.03 0.62 17.77
N GLU A 206 6.25 -0.39 17.43
CA GLU A 206 6.72 -1.73 17.08
C GLU A 206 5.95 -2.21 15.85
N GLY A 207 6.66 -2.83 14.91
CA GLY A 207 6.09 -3.28 13.65
C GLY A 207 7.14 -3.40 12.55
N PHE A 208 6.67 -3.40 11.30
CA PHE A 208 7.48 -3.62 10.13
C PHE A 208 7.78 -2.33 9.38
N VAL A 209 9.05 -2.16 9.02
CA VAL A 209 9.47 -1.21 8.01
C VAL A 209 9.64 -1.98 6.70
N THR A 210 8.83 -1.66 5.70
CA THR A 210 8.81 -2.38 4.42
C THR A 210 9.54 -1.61 3.33
N PHE A 211 10.28 -2.31 2.50
CA PHE A 211 11.02 -1.81 1.35
C PHE A 211 10.57 -2.56 0.11
N GLN A 212 10.54 -1.87 -1.02
CA GLN A 212 10.46 -2.51 -2.33
C GLN A 212 11.82 -2.44 -2.99
N VAL A 213 12.41 -3.59 -3.29
CA VAL A 213 13.77 -3.68 -3.85
C VAL A 213 13.73 -4.40 -5.20
N PRO A 214 14.62 -4.06 -6.15
CA PRO A 214 14.72 -4.82 -7.40
C PRO A 214 15.08 -6.28 -7.14
N GLU A 215 14.62 -7.17 -8.01
CA GLU A 215 15.08 -8.57 -8.00
C GLU A 215 16.62 -8.63 -8.07
N GLY A 216 17.23 -9.35 -7.11
CA GLY A 216 18.68 -9.48 -6.98
C GLY A 216 19.34 -8.45 -6.06
N PHE A 217 18.60 -7.50 -5.49
CA PHE A 217 19.10 -6.68 -4.37
C PHE A 217 19.30 -7.58 -3.14
N VAL A 218 20.49 -7.53 -2.53
CA VAL A 218 20.83 -8.33 -1.34
C VAL A 218 20.94 -7.40 -0.14
N PRO A 219 20.00 -7.43 0.82
CA PRO A 219 20.09 -6.60 2.02
C PRO A 219 21.33 -6.95 2.84
N GLU A 220 22.19 -5.97 3.12
CA GLU A 220 23.35 -6.15 4.02
C GLU A 220 23.14 -5.40 5.34
N ARG A 221 22.54 -4.22 5.24
CA ARG A 221 22.46 -3.30 6.36
C ARG A 221 21.18 -2.49 6.35
N PHE A 222 20.54 -2.42 7.51
CA PHE A 222 19.42 -1.53 7.76
C PHE A 222 19.89 -0.30 8.53
N VAL A 223 19.50 0.90 8.11
CA VAL A 223 19.91 2.17 8.70
C VAL A 223 18.70 3.00 9.09
N VAL A 224 18.71 3.49 10.33
CA VAL A 224 17.73 4.42 10.86
C VAL A 224 18.39 5.78 11.07
N LEU A 225 17.83 6.82 10.43
CA LEU A 225 18.20 8.21 10.62
C LEU A 225 17.37 8.80 11.76
N ALA A 226 17.99 8.87 12.94
CA ALA A 226 17.37 9.49 14.10
C ALA A 226 17.83 10.95 14.26
N PRO A 227 17.10 11.81 14.99
CA PRO A 227 17.53 13.18 15.24
C PRO A 227 18.95 13.25 15.82
N GLY A 228 19.89 13.76 15.01
CA GLY A 228 21.30 13.93 15.35
C GLY A 228 22.11 12.62 15.44
N ALA A 229 21.54 11.48 15.04
CA ALA A 229 22.18 10.17 15.13
C ALA A 229 21.88 9.29 13.93
N ARG A 230 22.80 8.37 13.65
CA ARG A 230 22.59 7.27 12.72
C ARG A 230 22.76 5.95 13.44
N VAL A 231 21.78 5.07 13.31
CA VAL A 231 21.83 3.71 13.83
C VAL A 231 21.88 2.74 12.66
N GLY A 232 22.85 1.83 12.64
CA GLY A 232 22.94 0.75 11.68
C GLY A 232 22.75 -0.61 12.32
N PHE A 233 22.00 -1.48 11.66
CA PHE A 233 21.85 -2.88 11.98
C PHE A 233 22.43 -3.72 10.84
N ASN A 234 23.44 -4.53 11.11
CA ASN A 234 23.94 -5.53 10.16
C ASN A 234 22.94 -6.69 10.12
N LEU A 235 22.59 -7.12 8.90
CA LEU A 235 21.58 -8.15 8.66
C LEU A 235 22.19 -9.56 8.50
N ASN A 236 23.52 -9.66 8.45
CA ASN A 236 24.31 -10.89 8.32
C ASN A 236 25.05 -11.25 9.61
#